data_AF-A0A2K4ZP12-F1
#
_entry.id   AF-A0A2K4ZP12-F1
#
_cell.length_a   1.000
_cell.length_b   1.000
_cell.length_c   1.000
_cell.angle_alpha   90.00
_cell.angle_beta   90.00
_cell.angle_gamma   90.00
#
_symmetry.space_group_name_H-M   'P 1'
#
loop_
_entity.id
_entity.type
_entity.pdbx_description
1 polymer ?
#
loop_
_entity_poly.entity_id
_entity_poly.type
_entity_poly.pdbx_seq_one_letter_code
_entity_poly.pdbx_strand_id
1 'polypeptide(L)'
;MDINYFMKIQNAYGTKNRREKELAKINNEMSKHFEDTYDTVDILLNGTPTQLMIIKDTDNNTFKKKIKSVHGDKFNLGDYVEWNNQKWLITLVDADERTWNRGYMYLCTVPLRWQNSDGKIIERYVYAEDFTKYSNGVTGNNTITIGDNQYGLTLPVDDETKKLKRDMRFPVDFDDSDQPDIYKLTNRKVKLSDNQYFGRGGTMIVTMSFDAFNPNHDKKVTMENGQEVWICNYNNSHSPLPPTLQPPDETTDLRCMISGNPNLKNGYKRPYTVTFTDKDGNAIDWQKVNFSWKVIADFNIIQSIYSNKIDLFVDKEDLIGSSFLLQIIYNNSVAAKINIAITE
;
A
#
# COMPACT_ATOMS: atom_id res chain seq x y z
N MET A 1 13.72 -46.45 30.50
CA MET A 1 14.08 -45.02 30.57
C MET A 1 14.25 -44.52 29.15
N ASP A 2 13.53 -43.48 28.76
CA ASP A 2 13.57 -42.94 27.40
C ASP A 2 14.84 -42.07 27.21
N ILE A 3 15.73 -42.49 26.32
CA ILE A 3 16.98 -41.78 26.01
C ILE A 3 16.70 -40.37 25.48
N ASN A 4 15.57 -40.18 24.79
CA ASN A 4 15.15 -38.89 24.26
C ASN A 4 14.81 -37.90 25.38
N TYR A 5 14.23 -38.39 26.48
CA TYR A 5 13.93 -37.58 27.66
C TYR A 5 15.22 -37.04 28.31
N PHE A 6 16.23 -37.89 28.50
CA PHE A 6 17.54 -37.46 29.02
C PHE A 6 18.27 -36.51 28.08
N MET A 7 18.19 -36.76 26.77
CA MET A 7 18.76 -35.85 25.76
C MET A 7 18.09 -34.47 25.78
N LYS A 8 16.76 -34.39 26.00
CA LYS A 8 16.05 -33.10 26.15
C LYS A 8 16.50 -32.34 27.39
N ILE A 9 16.62 -33.00 28.54
CA ILE A 9 17.12 -32.39 29.79
C ILE A 9 18.54 -31.82 29.60
N GLN A 10 19.35 -32.49 28.78
CA GLN A 10 20.74 -32.12 28.52
C GLN A 10 20.92 -31.16 27.35
N ASN A 11 19.85 -30.61 26.76
CA ASN A 11 19.88 -29.82 25.51
C ASN A 11 20.65 -30.53 24.36
N ALA A 12 20.67 -31.87 24.37
CA ALA A 12 21.38 -32.71 23.41
C ALA A 12 20.44 -33.37 22.39
N TYR A 13 19.13 -33.16 22.54
CA TYR A 13 18.12 -33.78 21.70
C TYR A 13 18.30 -33.34 20.23
N GLY A 14 18.48 -34.31 19.33
CA GLY A 14 18.72 -34.05 17.90
C GLY A 14 20.18 -33.75 17.51
N THR A 15 21.13 -33.76 18.46
CA THR A 15 22.56 -33.50 18.18
C THR A 15 23.34 -34.79 17.92
N LYS A 16 24.26 -34.77 16.95
CA LYS A 16 25.02 -35.96 16.50
C LYS A 16 26.39 -36.09 17.17
N ASN A 17 26.94 -34.99 17.68
CA ASN A 17 28.27 -34.97 18.28
C ASN A 17 28.36 -33.93 19.41
N ARG A 18 29.44 -34.00 20.20
CA ARG A 18 29.68 -33.07 21.32
C ARG A 18 29.68 -31.60 20.89
N ARG A 19 30.23 -31.30 19.71
CA ARG A 19 30.31 -29.92 19.19
C ARG A 19 28.93 -29.33 18.92
N GLU A 20 28.02 -30.10 18.33
CA GLU A 20 26.62 -29.69 18.10
C GLU A 20 25.87 -29.50 19.42
N LYS A 21 26.07 -30.37 20.41
CA LYS A 21 25.51 -30.21 21.76
C LYS A 21 25.96 -28.91 22.42
N GLU A 22 27.26 -28.60 22.40
CA GLU A 22 27.78 -27.36 22.97
C GLU A 22 27.25 -26.13 22.23
N LEU A 23 27.15 -26.18 20.91
CA LEU A 23 26.60 -25.09 20.10
C LEU A 23 25.11 -24.85 20.38
N ALA A 24 24.31 -25.91 20.49
CA ALA A 24 22.90 -25.79 20.86
C ALA A 24 22.72 -25.20 22.27
N LYS A 25 23.59 -25.60 23.22
CA LYS A 25 23.61 -25.02 24.57
C LYS A 25 23.96 -23.54 24.53
N ILE A 26 24.99 -23.14 23.79
CA ILE A 26 25.38 -21.73 23.60
C ILE A 26 24.21 -20.93 23.01
N ASN A 27 23.56 -21.45 21.96
CA ASN A 27 22.46 -20.74 21.31
C ASN A 27 21.25 -20.57 22.23
N ASN A 28 20.94 -21.56 23.07
CA ASN A 28 19.87 -21.47 24.06
C ASN A 28 20.20 -20.42 25.15
N GLU A 29 21.39 -20.48 25.73
CA GLU A 29 21.82 -19.50 26.74
C GLU A 29 21.88 -18.08 26.19
N MET A 30 22.41 -17.91 24.97
CA MET A 30 22.43 -16.61 24.29
C MET A 30 21.04 -16.07 23.98
N SER A 31 20.11 -16.94 23.59
CA SER A 31 18.73 -16.51 23.31
C SER A 31 18.02 -16.05 24.58
N LYS A 32 18.24 -16.73 25.72
CA LYS A 32 17.68 -16.32 27.02
C LYS A 32 18.20 -14.96 27.49
N HIS A 33 19.48 -14.67 27.25
CA HIS A 33 20.14 -13.47 27.72
C HIS A 33 20.26 -12.38 26.64
N PHE A 34 19.57 -12.54 25.50
CA PHE A 34 19.67 -11.59 24.40
C PHE A 34 19.07 -10.23 24.81
N GLU A 35 17.89 -10.26 25.43
CA GLU A 35 17.18 -9.09 25.95
C GLU A 35 17.85 -8.44 27.16
N ASP A 36 18.70 -9.19 27.88
CA ASP A 36 19.49 -8.63 29.00
C ASP A 36 20.58 -7.65 28.53
N THR A 37 20.81 -7.58 27.21
CA THR A 37 21.80 -6.66 26.62
C THR A 37 21.16 -5.31 26.34
N TYR A 38 21.76 -4.22 26.82
CA TYR A 38 21.26 -2.85 26.66
C TYR A 38 21.07 -2.34 25.21
N ASP A 39 21.57 -3.08 24.21
CA ASP A 39 21.57 -2.66 22.80
C ASP A 39 20.42 -3.24 21.97
N THR A 40 19.52 -4.06 22.55
CA THR A 40 18.35 -4.60 21.83
C THR A 40 17.23 -3.57 21.73
N VAL A 41 16.63 -3.47 20.55
CA VAL A 41 15.51 -2.55 20.27
C VAL A 41 14.38 -3.29 19.57
N ASP A 42 13.14 -2.90 19.90
CA ASP A 42 11.95 -3.36 19.19
C ASP A 42 11.85 -2.67 17.83
N ILE A 43 11.67 -3.46 16.78
CA ILE A 43 11.59 -3.00 15.38
C ILE A 43 10.49 -3.75 14.63
N LEU A 44 10.14 -3.28 13.44
CA LEU A 44 9.30 -4.02 12.50
C LEU A 44 10.16 -4.58 11.37
N LEU A 45 10.25 -5.90 11.27
CA LEU A 45 10.91 -6.59 10.16
C LEU A 45 9.84 -6.99 9.13
N ASN A 46 9.84 -6.35 7.95
CA ASN A 46 8.80 -6.50 6.93
C ASN A 46 7.37 -6.36 7.51
N GLY A 47 7.17 -5.47 8.49
CA GLY A 47 5.89 -5.27 9.20
C GLY A 47 5.62 -6.21 10.38
N THR A 48 6.48 -7.20 10.63
CA THR A 48 6.35 -8.11 11.78
C THR A 48 7.16 -7.59 12.97
N PRO A 49 6.56 -7.39 14.16
CA PRO A 49 7.30 -7.02 15.36
C PRO A 49 8.37 -8.04 15.72
N THR A 50 9.60 -7.59 15.88
CA THR A 50 10.73 -8.41 16.32
C THR A 50 11.77 -7.55 17.02
N GLN A 51 12.77 -8.19 17.62
CA GLN A 51 13.86 -7.52 18.33
C GLN A 51 15.18 -7.70 17.59
N LEU A 52 15.93 -6.61 17.51
CA LEU A 52 17.21 -6.57 16.82
C LEU A 52 18.19 -5.75 17.64
N MET A 53 19.46 -6.17 17.66
CA MET A 53 20.53 -5.33 18.17
C MET A 53 21.03 -4.43 17.05
N ILE A 54 20.92 -3.11 17.23
CA ILE A 54 21.36 -2.11 16.24
C ILE A 54 22.60 -1.40 16.77
N ILE A 55 23.72 -1.62 16.10
CA ILE A 55 25.04 -1.15 16.53
C ILE A 55 25.56 -0.12 15.54
N LYS A 56 26.15 0.95 16.07
CA LYS A 56 26.87 1.94 15.26
C LYS A 56 28.04 1.25 14.53
N ASP A 57 28.19 1.54 13.24
CA ASP A 57 29.34 1.04 12.50
C ASP A 57 30.62 1.75 12.93
N THR A 58 31.77 1.09 12.77
CA THR A 58 33.09 1.63 13.15
C THR A 58 33.48 2.85 12.31
N ASP A 59 32.94 2.95 11.10
CA ASP A 59 33.33 3.94 10.10
C ASP A 59 32.58 5.27 10.26
N ASN A 60 31.82 5.44 11.35
CA ASN A 60 30.98 6.61 11.65
C ASN A 60 29.96 6.97 10.55
N ASN A 61 29.67 6.05 9.63
CA ASN A 61 28.66 6.23 8.61
C ASN A 61 27.27 6.16 9.26
N THR A 62 26.53 7.28 9.23
CA THR A 62 25.19 7.38 9.82
C THR A 62 24.14 6.60 9.04
N PHE A 63 24.33 6.43 7.74
CA PHE A 63 23.43 5.71 6.82
C PHE A 63 23.62 4.20 6.86
N LYS A 64 24.58 3.67 7.62
CA LYS A 64 24.89 2.25 7.72
C LYS A 64 24.88 1.82 9.18
N LYS A 65 24.24 0.68 9.48
CA LYS A 65 24.22 0.08 10.81
C LYS A 65 24.56 -1.40 10.74
N LYS A 66 25.27 -1.87 11.77
CA LYS A 66 25.49 -3.29 11.98
C LYS A 66 24.33 -3.84 12.78
N ILE A 67 23.82 -4.99 12.36
CA ILE A 67 22.66 -5.61 12.99
C ILE A 67 22.97 -7.03 13.46
N LYS A 68 22.33 -7.43 14.55
CA LYS A 68 22.38 -8.79 15.08
C LYS A 68 21.01 -9.24 15.54
N SER A 69 20.73 -10.52 15.37
CA SER A 69 19.56 -11.17 15.97
C SER A 69 19.96 -12.49 16.60
N VAL A 70 19.09 -12.99 17.48
CA VAL A 70 19.20 -14.34 18.02
C VAL A 70 19.24 -15.38 16.90
N HIS A 71 19.80 -16.55 17.20
CA HIS A 71 19.98 -17.61 16.21
C HIS A 71 18.65 -18.05 15.55
N GLY A 72 17.56 -18.09 16.33
CA GLY A 72 16.23 -18.51 15.85
C GLY A 72 15.56 -17.51 14.92
N ASP A 73 15.73 -16.21 15.19
CA ASP A 73 15.03 -15.13 14.47
C ASP A 73 15.91 -14.59 13.37
N LYS A 74 15.82 -15.21 12.20
CA LYS A 74 16.65 -14.88 11.05
C LYS A 74 16.06 -13.71 10.27
N PHE A 75 16.91 -12.76 9.90
CA PHE A 75 16.62 -11.73 8.90
C PHE A 75 17.39 -12.03 7.61
N ASN A 76 16.81 -11.71 6.47
CA ASN A 76 17.33 -12.03 5.15
C ASN A 76 17.78 -10.78 4.41
N LEU A 77 18.57 -11.01 3.36
CA LEU A 77 19.05 -9.96 2.50
C LEU A 77 17.88 -9.44 1.64
N GLY A 78 17.66 -8.13 1.65
CA GLY A 78 16.50 -7.48 1.04
C GLY A 78 15.32 -7.25 2.00
N ASP A 79 15.38 -7.72 3.25
CA ASP A 79 14.32 -7.39 4.21
C ASP A 79 14.35 -5.91 4.61
N TYR A 80 13.18 -5.36 4.90
CA TYR A 80 13.01 -4.02 5.44
C TYR A 80 12.96 -4.05 6.97
N VAL A 81 13.73 -3.15 7.58
CA VAL A 81 13.69 -2.87 9.03
C VAL A 81 13.12 -1.46 9.22
N GLU A 82 11.98 -1.36 9.88
CA GLU A 82 11.44 -0.06 10.32
C GLU A 82 11.86 0.20 11.75
N TRP A 83 12.64 1.25 11.93
CA TRP A 83 13.21 1.64 13.23
C TRP A 83 13.34 3.16 13.29
N ASN A 84 12.92 3.77 14.40
CA ASN A 84 12.97 5.21 14.61
C ASN A 84 12.26 6.02 13.51
N ASN A 85 11.08 5.55 13.07
CA ASN A 85 10.29 6.11 11.97
C ASN A 85 11.05 6.21 10.63
N GLN A 86 12.09 5.39 10.45
CA GLN A 86 12.90 5.30 9.25
C GLN A 86 12.85 3.89 8.68
N LYS A 87 12.93 3.78 7.36
CA LYS A 87 13.00 2.50 6.65
C LYS A 87 14.45 2.19 6.29
N TRP A 88 14.90 1.02 6.68
CA TRP A 88 16.24 0.51 6.42
C TRP A 88 16.16 -0.77 5.59
N LEU A 89 17.09 -0.96 4.67
CA LEU A 89 17.19 -2.15 3.83
C LEU A 89 18.38 -2.99 4.28
N ILE A 90 18.18 -4.28 4.54
CA ILE A 90 19.27 -5.21 4.83
C ILE A 90 20.00 -5.53 3.53
N THR A 91 21.24 -5.06 3.40
CA THR A 91 22.03 -5.22 2.16
C THR A 91 23.13 -6.27 2.30
N LEU A 92 23.48 -6.67 3.52
CA LEU A 92 24.48 -7.69 3.79
C LEU A 92 24.02 -8.60 4.91
N VAL A 93 24.24 -9.89 4.72
CA VAL A 93 23.99 -10.94 5.70
C VAL A 93 25.21 -11.85 5.72
N ASP A 94 25.72 -12.13 6.93
CA ASP A 94 26.79 -13.08 7.14
C ASP A 94 26.25 -14.51 6.96
N ALA A 95 26.97 -15.32 6.18
CA ALA A 95 26.59 -16.71 5.94
C ALA A 95 26.90 -17.61 7.14
N ASP A 96 27.78 -17.19 8.06
CA ASP A 96 28.03 -17.93 9.31
C ASP A 96 26.97 -17.61 10.38
N GLU A 97 25.94 -18.45 10.42
CA GLU A 97 24.79 -18.32 11.33
C GLU A 97 24.89 -19.19 12.58
N ARG A 98 26.09 -19.72 12.89
CA ARG A 98 26.25 -20.74 13.94
C ARG A 98 25.78 -20.31 15.33
N THR A 99 25.88 -19.02 15.66
CA THR A 99 25.61 -18.49 17.00
C THR A 99 24.67 -17.30 17.04
N TRP A 100 24.81 -16.38 16.10
CA TRP A 100 23.91 -15.23 15.91
C TRP A 100 23.89 -14.89 14.43
N ASN A 101 22.77 -14.33 13.97
CA ASN A 101 22.72 -13.77 12.64
C ASN A 101 23.34 -12.38 12.67
N ARG A 102 24.13 -12.05 11.65
CA ARG A 102 24.82 -10.77 11.54
C ARG A 102 24.60 -10.19 10.17
N GLY A 103 24.54 -8.88 10.10
CA GLY A 103 24.40 -8.20 8.82
C GLY A 103 24.65 -6.72 8.92
N TYR A 104 24.43 -6.07 7.78
CA TYR A 104 24.37 -4.63 7.69
C TYR A 104 23.08 -4.20 7.01
N MET A 105 22.54 -3.10 7.49
CA MET A 105 21.42 -2.41 6.87
C MET A 105 21.80 -0.97 6.51
N TYR A 106 21.19 -0.45 5.46
CA TYR A 106 21.37 0.91 4.98
C TYR A 106 20.06 1.67 5.01
N LEU A 107 20.13 2.96 5.33
CA LEU A 107 18.95 3.83 5.36
C LEU A 107 18.41 4.02 3.94
N CYS A 108 17.11 3.77 3.74
CA CYS A 108 16.45 4.09 2.49
C CYS A 108 16.17 5.59 2.41
N THR A 109 16.56 6.21 1.30
CA THR A 109 16.47 7.67 1.11
C THR A 109 15.53 8.05 -0.03
N VAL A 110 15.24 7.13 -0.94
CA VAL A 110 14.40 7.40 -2.12
C VAL A 110 13.19 6.46 -2.12
N PRO A 111 11.96 6.97 -2.21
CA PRO A 111 10.78 6.17 -2.54
C PRO A 111 10.70 6.00 -4.06
N LEU A 112 11.14 4.86 -4.57
CA LEU A 112 11.06 4.56 -6.00
C LEU A 112 9.64 4.13 -6.36
N ARG A 113 9.00 4.86 -7.28
CA ARG A 113 7.61 4.65 -7.68
C ARG A 113 7.50 4.39 -9.18
N TRP A 114 6.68 3.41 -9.55
CA TRP A 114 6.37 3.11 -10.95
C TRP A 114 5.02 2.42 -11.10
N GLN A 115 4.50 2.39 -12.32
CA GLN A 115 3.33 1.59 -12.66
C GLN A 115 3.77 0.24 -13.20
N ASN A 116 3.21 -0.86 -12.67
CA ASN A 116 3.47 -2.20 -13.19
C ASN A 116 2.62 -2.50 -14.44
N SER A 117 2.81 -3.69 -15.03
CA SER A 117 2.07 -4.13 -16.22
C SER A 117 0.56 -4.21 -16.01
N ASP A 118 0.12 -4.37 -14.77
CA ASP A 118 -1.29 -4.49 -14.40
C ASP A 118 -1.92 -3.13 -14.09
N GLY A 119 -1.16 -2.05 -14.24
CA GLY A 119 -1.58 -0.67 -13.96
C GLY A 119 -1.51 -0.25 -12.50
N LYS A 120 -1.09 -1.14 -11.61
CA LYS A 120 -0.94 -0.84 -10.19
C LYS A 120 0.29 0.02 -9.97
N ILE A 121 0.14 1.07 -9.16
CA ILE A 121 1.28 1.87 -8.71
C ILE A 121 2.00 1.10 -7.60
N ILE A 122 3.29 0.87 -7.83
CA ILE A 122 4.19 0.18 -6.93
C ILE A 122 5.15 1.20 -6.33
N GLU A 123 5.34 1.14 -5.02
CA GLU A 123 6.34 1.90 -4.29
C GLU A 123 7.32 0.94 -3.61
N ARG A 124 8.62 1.25 -3.72
CA ARG A 124 9.69 0.59 -2.96
C ARG A 124 10.66 1.63 -2.44
N TYR A 125 10.96 1.55 -1.14
CA TYR A 125 11.99 2.38 -0.53
C TYR A 125 13.36 1.79 -0.85
N VAL A 126 14.26 2.61 -1.36
CA VAL A 126 15.57 2.17 -1.84
C VAL A 126 16.68 2.97 -1.18
N TYR A 127 17.83 2.32 -1.01
CA TYR A 127 19.06 3.00 -0.63
C TYR A 127 19.72 3.58 -1.88
N ALA A 128 19.96 4.88 -1.88
CA ALA A 128 20.57 5.60 -2.99
C ALA A 128 22.03 5.99 -2.69
N GLU A 129 22.87 5.86 -3.71
CA GLU A 129 24.28 6.21 -3.71
C GLU A 129 24.59 7.09 -4.92
N ASP A 130 25.59 7.96 -4.78
CA ASP A 130 26.10 8.72 -5.91
C ASP A 130 27.01 7.86 -6.78
N PHE A 131 26.58 7.62 -8.01
CA PHE A 131 27.31 6.87 -9.04
C PHE A 131 27.82 7.80 -10.15
N THR A 132 27.74 9.11 -9.97
CA THR A 132 28.17 10.11 -10.95
C THR A 132 29.60 9.84 -11.38
N LYS A 133 29.81 9.66 -12.69
CA LYS A 133 31.13 9.46 -13.28
C LYS A 133 31.45 10.65 -14.16
N TYR A 134 32.60 11.27 -13.90
CA TYR A 134 33.19 12.24 -14.82
C TYR A 134 33.79 11.48 -16.01
N SER A 135 33.09 11.44 -17.14
CA SER A 135 33.66 10.94 -18.38
C SER A 135 34.42 12.07 -19.07
N ASN A 136 35.75 12.07 -18.96
CA ASN A 136 36.58 13.00 -19.71
C ASN A 136 36.71 12.50 -21.15
N GLY A 137 35.90 13.03 -22.07
CA GLY A 137 36.08 12.84 -23.51
C GLY A 137 37.01 13.91 -24.07
N VAL A 138 38.24 13.56 -24.45
CA VAL A 138 39.07 14.44 -25.28
C VAL A 138 38.66 14.22 -26.73
N THR A 139 37.75 15.04 -27.24
CA THR A 139 37.44 15.09 -28.67
C THR A 139 37.84 16.47 -29.17
N GLY A 140 38.92 16.55 -29.96
CA GLY A 140 39.33 17.74 -30.72
C GLY A 140 39.22 19.09 -30.01
N ASN A 141 40.30 19.52 -29.34
CA ASN A 141 40.54 20.87 -28.80
C ASN A 141 39.54 21.47 -27.78
N ASN A 142 38.40 20.84 -27.51
CA ASN A 142 37.46 21.25 -26.45
C ASN A 142 37.18 20.07 -25.52
N THR A 143 37.59 20.18 -24.26
CA THR A 143 37.17 19.24 -23.20
C THR A 143 35.71 19.51 -22.88
N ILE A 144 34.79 18.70 -23.42
CA ILE A 144 33.39 18.74 -23.00
C ILE A 144 33.27 17.84 -21.77
N THR A 145 33.36 18.44 -20.58
CA THR A 145 33.00 17.76 -19.34
C THR A 145 31.48 17.79 -19.20
N ILE A 146 30.78 16.78 -19.73
CA ILE A 146 29.35 16.60 -19.43
C ILE A 146 29.29 15.89 -18.08
N GLY A 147 28.89 16.61 -17.03
CA GLY A 147 28.49 15.98 -15.77
C GLY A 147 27.18 15.25 -16.00
N ASP A 148 27.20 13.93 -15.98
CA ASP A 148 26.00 13.09 -16.00
C ASP A 148 25.75 12.60 -14.58
N ASN A 149 24.87 13.28 -13.86
CA ASN A 149 24.48 12.89 -12.50
C ASN A 149 23.84 11.51 -12.57
N GLN A 150 24.42 10.55 -11.84
CA GLN A 150 23.94 9.17 -11.84
C GLN A 150 23.68 8.70 -10.42
N TYR A 151 22.54 8.02 -10.23
CA TYR A 151 22.23 7.34 -8.98
C TYR A 151 22.50 5.84 -9.10
N GLY A 152 23.14 5.28 -8.08
CA GLY A 152 23.13 3.85 -7.81
C GLY A 152 22.04 3.54 -6.79
N LEU A 153 21.03 2.76 -7.16
CA LEU A 153 19.96 2.39 -6.24
C LEU A 153 20.08 0.91 -5.87
N THR A 154 20.05 0.59 -4.58
CA THR A 154 19.99 -0.78 -4.07
C THR A 154 18.55 -1.12 -3.69
N LEU A 155 18.03 -2.20 -4.28
CA LEU A 155 16.65 -2.66 -4.12
C LEU A 155 16.60 -4.11 -3.62
N PRO A 156 15.55 -4.49 -2.88
CA PRO A 156 15.26 -5.90 -2.65
C PRO A 156 14.87 -6.60 -3.95
N VAL A 157 15.15 -7.90 -4.04
CA VAL A 157 14.69 -8.76 -5.13
C VAL A 157 13.36 -9.39 -4.76
N ASP A 158 12.27 -8.82 -5.28
CA ASP A 158 10.91 -9.32 -5.16
C ASP A 158 10.26 -9.50 -6.54
N ASP A 159 8.99 -9.89 -6.59
CA ASP A 159 8.32 -10.19 -7.85
C ASP A 159 8.06 -8.96 -8.73
N GLU A 160 8.03 -7.76 -8.16
CA GLU A 160 7.89 -6.51 -8.90
C GLU A 160 9.27 -5.99 -9.37
N THR A 161 10.29 -6.03 -8.51
CA THR A 161 11.62 -5.53 -8.86
C THR A 161 12.34 -6.42 -9.87
N LYS A 162 12.05 -7.73 -9.92
CA LYS A 162 12.52 -8.64 -10.99
C LYS A 162 12.09 -8.16 -12.38
N LYS A 163 10.91 -7.53 -12.49
CA LYS A 163 10.32 -7.04 -13.74
C LYS A 163 10.98 -5.75 -14.24
N LEU A 164 11.80 -5.08 -13.42
CA LEU A 164 12.50 -3.86 -13.84
C LEU A 164 13.47 -4.15 -14.99
N LYS A 165 13.38 -3.34 -16.04
CA LYS A 165 14.17 -3.45 -17.26
C LYS A 165 14.86 -2.13 -17.56
N ARG A 166 15.88 -2.21 -18.42
CA ARG A 166 16.50 -1.01 -18.99
C ARG A 166 15.45 -0.18 -19.71
N ASP A 167 15.71 1.12 -19.75
CA ASP A 167 14.85 2.13 -20.36
C ASP A 167 13.54 2.43 -19.62
N MET A 168 13.29 1.78 -18.48
CA MET A 168 12.26 2.24 -17.54
C MET A 168 12.68 3.57 -16.93
N ARG A 169 11.72 4.48 -16.80
CA ARG A 169 11.90 5.86 -16.31
C ARG A 169 11.21 6.01 -14.95
N PHE A 170 11.81 6.78 -14.07
CA PHE A 170 11.36 6.99 -12.70
C PHE A 170 11.55 8.45 -12.32
N PRO A 171 10.57 9.07 -11.63
CA PRO A 171 10.78 10.38 -11.03
C PRO A 171 11.63 10.23 -9.77
N VAL A 172 12.68 11.04 -9.66
CA VAL A 172 13.56 11.10 -8.49
C VAL A 172 13.76 12.57 -8.15
N ASP A 173 12.78 13.13 -7.45
CA ASP A 173 12.74 14.54 -7.05
C ASP A 173 11.85 14.69 -5.81
N PHE A 174 11.67 15.91 -5.32
CA PHE A 174 10.72 16.24 -4.27
C PHE A 174 9.26 15.97 -4.69
N ASP A 175 8.45 15.52 -3.74
CA ASP A 175 7.05 15.14 -3.99
C ASP A 175 6.16 16.33 -4.41
N ASP A 176 6.53 17.56 -4.02
CA ASP A 176 5.83 18.81 -4.35
C ASP A 176 6.34 19.51 -5.62
N SER A 177 7.28 18.89 -6.35
CA SER A 177 7.80 19.43 -7.60
C SER A 177 6.71 19.52 -8.68
N ASP A 178 6.56 20.69 -9.30
CA ASP A 178 5.66 20.90 -10.45
C ASP A 178 6.14 20.14 -11.69
N GLN A 179 7.45 19.95 -11.82
CA GLN A 179 8.08 19.20 -12.90
C GLN A 179 9.26 18.40 -12.32
N PRO A 180 9.09 17.08 -12.07
CA PRO A 180 10.10 16.28 -11.41
C PRO A 180 11.29 16.01 -12.32
N ASP A 181 12.47 15.92 -11.72
CA ASP A 181 13.64 15.32 -12.38
C ASP A 181 13.41 13.82 -12.64
N ILE A 182 13.62 13.42 -13.89
CA ILE A 182 13.40 12.04 -14.34
C ILE A 182 14.73 11.34 -14.53
N TYR A 183 14.77 10.09 -14.09
CA TYR A 183 15.91 9.20 -14.26
C TYR A 183 15.51 7.91 -14.97
N LYS A 184 16.34 7.47 -15.90
CA LYS A 184 16.17 6.24 -16.66
C LYS A 184 17.11 5.16 -16.15
N LEU A 185 16.60 3.94 -16.03
CA LEU A 185 17.39 2.76 -15.70
C LEU A 185 18.28 2.38 -16.88
N THR A 186 19.59 2.62 -16.73
CA THR A 186 20.59 2.32 -17.77
C THR A 186 21.31 1.01 -17.51
N ASN A 187 21.47 0.61 -16.25
CA ASN A 187 22.13 -0.66 -15.92
C ASN A 187 21.51 -1.39 -14.73
N ARG A 188 21.71 -2.71 -14.68
CA ARG A 188 21.27 -3.57 -13.58
C ARG A 188 22.31 -4.64 -13.28
N LYS A 189 22.68 -4.77 -12.01
CA LYS A 189 23.56 -5.80 -11.46
C LYS A 189 22.76 -6.65 -10.50
N VAL A 190 22.14 -7.70 -11.05
CA VAL A 190 21.13 -8.52 -10.34
C VAL A 190 21.74 -9.59 -9.43
N LYS A 191 22.98 -10.02 -9.71
CA LYS A 191 23.61 -11.19 -9.06
C LYS A 191 24.76 -10.84 -8.11
N LEU A 192 25.02 -9.56 -7.85
CA LEU A 192 26.10 -9.15 -6.93
C LEU A 192 25.83 -9.58 -5.49
N SER A 193 24.56 -9.57 -5.08
CA SER A 193 24.13 -9.84 -3.72
C SER A 193 22.85 -10.69 -3.75
N ASP A 194 22.95 -11.87 -4.36
CA ASP A 194 21.84 -12.81 -4.50
C ASP A 194 22.12 -14.11 -3.74
N ASN A 195 21.47 -14.25 -2.58
CA ASN A 195 21.59 -15.38 -1.68
C ASN A 195 20.35 -16.29 -1.73
N GLN A 196 19.51 -16.17 -2.78
CA GLN A 196 18.27 -16.93 -2.89
C GLN A 196 18.51 -18.44 -3.01
N TYR A 197 19.65 -18.86 -3.56
CA TYR A 197 19.97 -20.29 -3.74
C TYR A 197 20.07 -21.07 -2.41
N PHE A 198 20.32 -20.38 -1.29
CA PHE A 198 20.35 -20.95 0.07
C PHE A 198 19.31 -20.31 0.99
N GLY A 199 18.30 -19.65 0.42
CA GLY A 199 17.14 -19.14 1.15
C GLY A 199 17.41 -17.91 2.02
N ARG A 200 18.41 -17.09 1.68
CA ARG A 200 18.78 -15.88 2.46
C ARG A 200 18.52 -14.56 1.74
N GLY A 201 17.57 -14.57 0.81
CA GLY A 201 17.09 -13.38 0.11
C GLY A 201 18.06 -12.84 -0.95
N GLY A 202 17.79 -11.64 -1.45
CA GLY A 202 18.57 -11.04 -2.55
C GLY A 202 18.33 -9.53 -2.68
N THR A 203 19.36 -8.80 -3.04
CA THR A 203 19.30 -7.40 -3.45
C THR A 203 19.93 -7.25 -4.83
N MET A 204 19.51 -6.20 -5.53
CA MET A 204 20.10 -5.83 -6.80
C MET A 204 20.46 -4.35 -6.79
N ILE A 205 21.49 -4.01 -7.56
CA ILE A 205 21.92 -2.63 -7.76
C ILE A 205 21.53 -2.21 -9.17
N VAL A 206 20.81 -1.11 -9.31
CA VAL A 206 20.48 -0.50 -10.60
C VAL A 206 21.16 0.85 -10.72
N THR A 207 21.57 1.21 -11.93
CA THR A 207 22.14 2.52 -12.25
C THR A 207 21.12 3.33 -13.01
N MET A 208 20.93 4.55 -12.56
CA MET A 208 19.98 5.52 -13.05
C MET A 208 20.74 6.70 -13.63
N SER A 209 20.41 7.09 -14.86
CA SER A 209 20.99 8.27 -15.52
C SER A 209 19.89 9.29 -15.80
N PHE A 210 20.23 10.57 -15.82
CA PHE A 210 19.25 11.63 -16.06
C PHE A 210 18.54 11.44 -17.41
N ASP A 211 17.24 11.77 -17.44
CA ASP A 211 16.41 11.71 -18.64
C ASP A 211 15.42 12.87 -18.66
N ALA A 212 14.97 13.27 -19.86
CA ALA A 212 14.12 14.45 -19.99
C ALA A 212 12.68 14.14 -19.51
N PHE A 213 12.05 15.06 -18.79
CA PHE A 213 10.62 14.97 -18.45
C PHE A 213 9.74 15.00 -19.71
N ASN A 214 8.69 14.17 -19.74
CA ASN A 214 7.76 14.08 -20.87
C ASN A 214 6.32 14.44 -20.42
N PRO A 215 5.83 15.66 -20.69
CA PRO A 215 4.51 16.12 -20.24
C PRO A 215 3.31 15.27 -20.74
N ASN A 216 3.49 14.55 -21.86
CA ASN A 216 2.43 13.75 -22.46
C ASN A 216 2.26 12.40 -21.75
N HIS A 217 3.38 11.83 -21.27
CA HIS A 217 3.43 10.47 -20.75
C HIS A 217 3.71 10.40 -19.25
N ASP A 218 4.36 11.40 -18.68
CA ASP A 218 4.65 11.47 -17.25
C ASP A 218 3.52 12.25 -16.58
N LYS A 219 2.87 11.64 -15.59
CA LYS A 219 1.64 12.18 -14.98
C LYS A 219 1.73 12.15 -13.46
N LYS A 220 1.13 13.16 -12.84
CA LYS A 220 0.88 13.19 -11.40
C LYS A 220 -0.41 12.43 -11.12
N VAL A 221 -0.37 11.49 -10.18
CA VAL A 221 -1.46 10.58 -9.85
C VAL A 221 -1.69 10.59 -8.34
N THR A 222 -2.96 10.58 -7.91
CA THR A 222 -3.33 10.47 -6.50
C THR A 222 -3.39 9.00 -6.09
N MET A 223 -2.60 8.62 -5.10
CA MET A 223 -2.61 7.27 -4.50
C MET A 223 -3.80 7.10 -3.54
N GLU A 224 -4.07 5.85 -3.13
CA GLU A 224 -5.18 5.50 -2.21
C GLU A 224 -5.10 6.23 -0.85
N ASN A 225 -3.88 6.54 -0.39
CA ASN A 225 -3.63 7.30 0.83
C ASN A 225 -3.84 8.83 0.68
N GLY A 226 -4.24 9.30 -0.50
CA GLY A 226 -4.43 10.72 -0.82
C GLY A 226 -3.15 11.46 -1.22
N GLN A 227 -1.99 10.79 -1.24
CA GLN A 227 -0.73 11.40 -1.67
C GLN A 227 -0.68 11.54 -3.19
N GLU A 228 -0.31 12.72 -3.69
CA GLU A 228 -0.05 12.92 -5.10
C GLU A 228 1.40 12.57 -5.43
N VAL A 229 1.61 11.70 -6.41
CA VAL A 229 2.94 11.24 -6.81
C VAL A 229 3.10 11.28 -8.32
N TRP A 230 4.30 11.60 -8.78
CA TRP A 230 4.64 11.50 -10.20
C TRP A 230 4.91 10.05 -10.61
N ILE A 231 4.44 9.68 -11.79
CA ILE A 231 4.69 8.39 -12.42
C ILE A 231 5.07 8.61 -13.89
N CYS A 232 6.23 8.09 -14.28
CA CYS A 232 6.68 8.16 -15.66
C CYS A 232 5.95 7.14 -16.54
N ASN A 233 5.77 7.48 -17.82
CA ASN A 233 5.11 6.62 -18.81
C ASN A 233 3.77 6.05 -18.30
N TYR A 234 3.03 6.85 -17.54
CA TYR A 234 1.79 6.44 -16.91
C TYR A 234 0.77 6.01 -17.97
N ASN A 235 0.35 4.76 -17.89
CA ASN A 235 -0.65 4.19 -18.76
C ASN A 235 -2.01 4.16 -18.07
N ASN A 236 -2.90 5.02 -18.55
CA ASN A 236 -4.26 5.10 -18.04
C ASN A 236 -5.13 3.91 -18.49
N SER A 237 -4.67 3.05 -19.41
CA SER A 237 -5.42 1.88 -19.87
C SER A 237 -5.58 0.78 -18.81
N HIS A 238 -4.76 0.83 -17.76
CA HIS A 238 -4.81 -0.07 -16.61
C HIS A 238 -5.03 0.68 -15.29
N SER A 239 -5.35 1.97 -15.35
CA SER A 239 -5.81 2.67 -14.16
C SER A 239 -7.04 1.94 -13.64
N PRO A 240 -7.11 1.55 -12.35
CA PRO A 240 -8.42 1.36 -11.75
C PRO A 240 -9.12 2.68 -12.00
N LEU A 241 -10.23 2.66 -12.74
CA LEU A 241 -10.98 3.88 -13.00
C LEU A 241 -11.10 4.68 -11.69
N PRO A 242 -10.95 6.02 -11.68
CA PRO A 242 -11.25 6.83 -10.49
C PRO A 242 -12.58 6.33 -9.94
N PRO A 243 -12.74 6.08 -8.62
CA PRO A 243 -13.75 5.19 -8.06
C PRO A 243 -15.05 5.35 -8.82
N THR A 244 -15.21 4.50 -9.82
CA THR A 244 -16.43 4.44 -10.57
C THR A 244 -17.25 3.56 -9.68
N LEU A 245 -18.42 4.08 -9.29
CA LEU A 245 -19.56 3.29 -8.85
C LEU A 245 -19.37 1.84 -9.29
N GLN A 246 -19.14 0.96 -8.32
CA GLN A 246 -18.83 -0.45 -8.54
C GLN A 246 -19.68 -0.98 -9.72
N PRO A 247 -19.11 -1.70 -10.71
CA PRO A 247 -19.95 -2.45 -11.63
C PRO A 247 -20.82 -3.38 -10.77
N PRO A 248 -22.13 -3.48 -11.06
CA PRO A 248 -23.02 -4.30 -10.27
C PRO A 248 -22.42 -5.69 -10.14
N ASP A 249 -22.36 -6.19 -8.90
CA ASP A 249 -22.51 -7.61 -8.63
C ASP A 249 -23.52 -8.18 -9.65
N GLU A 250 -23.29 -9.39 -10.14
CA GLU A 250 -24.32 -10.15 -10.84
C GLU A 250 -25.54 -10.31 -9.92
N THR A 251 -26.39 -9.31 -9.91
CA THR A 251 -27.70 -9.30 -9.32
C THR A 251 -28.50 -8.32 -10.13
N THR A 252 -29.36 -8.89 -11.00
CA THR A 252 -30.73 -8.42 -11.20
C THR A 252 -30.84 -6.90 -11.35
N ASP A 253 -30.91 -6.43 -12.59
CA ASP A 253 -31.20 -5.04 -12.93
C ASP A 253 -32.46 -4.51 -12.24
N LEU A 254 -32.23 -3.98 -11.05
CA LEU A 254 -33.19 -3.54 -10.08
C LEU A 254 -33.72 -2.16 -10.47
N ARG A 255 -34.91 -2.12 -11.06
CA ARG A 255 -35.72 -0.90 -11.27
C ARG A 255 -36.50 -0.58 -10.00
N CYS A 256 -36.31 0.63 -9.47
CA CYS A 256 -36.97 1.13 -8.26
C CYS A 256 -38.05 2.16 -8.62
N MET A 257 -39.23 2.07 -8.00
CA MET A 257 -40.34 3.02 -8.21
C MET A 257 -40.99 3.41 -6.87
N ILE A 258 -41.25 4.70 -6.70
CA ILE A 258 -42.02 5.24 -5.56
C ILE A 258 -43.48 5.39 -6.00
N SER A 259 -44.39 4.74 -5.30
CA SER A 259 -45.83 4.83 -5.53
C SER A 259 -46.51 5.60 -4.39
N GLY A 260 -47.21 6.67 -4.72
CA GLY A 260 -47.98 7.49 -3.78
C GLY A 260 -48.62 8.68 -4.51
N ASN A 261 -49.58 9.34 -3.88
CA ASN A 261 -50.23 10.50 -4.49
C ASN A 261 -49.26 11.69 -4.46
N PRO A 262 -48.90 12.30 -5.60
CA PRO A 262 -47.97 13.44 -5.64
C PRO A 262 -48.57 14.71 -5.01
N ASN A 263 -49.84 14.71 -4.61
CA ASN A 263 -50.48 15.81 -3.88
C ASN A 263 -50.70 15.42 -2.42
N LEU A 264 -49.95 16.05 -1.51
CA LEU A 264 -50.11 15.95 -0.07
C LEU A 264 -51.11 17.01 0.39
N LYS A 265 -52.24 16.61 0.96
CA LYS A 265 -53.21 17.56 1.52
C LYS A 265 -52.72 18.04 2.89
N ASN A 266 -52.70 19.36 3.11
CA ASN A 266 -52.30 19.94 4.39
C ASN A 266 -53.19 19.40 5.53
N GLY A 267 -52.60 19.02 6.65
CA GLY A 267 -53.28 18.39 7.78
C GLY A 267 -53.62 16.90 7.62
N TYR A 268 -53.21 16.24 6.52
CA TYR A 268 -53.43 14.80 6.31
C TYR A 268 -52.12 14.03 6.16
N LYS A 269 -52.05 12.88 6.83
CA LYS A 269 -50.92 11.93 6.67
C LYS A 269 -51.10 11.15 5.38
N ARG A 270 -50.07 11.07 4.53
CA ARG A 270 -50.09 10.26 3.30
C ARG A 270 -48.96 9.24 3.27
N PRO A 271 -49.27 7.96 2.99
CA PRO A 271 -48.27 6.93 2.79
C PRO A 271 -47.71 6.94 1.37
N TYR A 272 -46.40 6.73 1.27
CA TYR A 272 -45.67 6.44 0.04
C TYR A 272 -44.99 5.08 0.17
N THR A 273 -45.01 4.28 -0.88
CA THR A 273 -44.48 2.91 -0.88
C THR A 273 -43.40 2.77 -1.93
N VAL A 274 -42.31 2.07 -1.61
CA VAL A 274 -41.33 1.65 -2.61
C VAL A 274 -41.61 0.25 -3.13
N THR A 275 -41.45 0.08 -4.44
CA THR A 275 -41.45 -1.21 -5.12
C THR A 275 -40.18 -1.37 -5.96
N PHE A 276 -39.60 -2.57 -5.91
CA PHE A 276 -38.42 -2.97 -6.67
C PHE A 276 -38.84 -4.00 -7.73
N THR A 277 -38.30 -3.90 -8.94
CA THR A 277 -38.60 -4.80 -10.07
C THR A 277 -37.33 -5.14 -10.84
N ASP A 278 -37.26 -6.31 -11.46
CA ASP A 278 -36.13 -6.71 -12.31
C ASP A 278 -36.28 -6.19 -13.76
N LYS A 279 -35.28 -6.40 -14.62
CA LYS A 279 -35.27 -6.11 -16.06
C LYS A 279 -36.51 -6.62 -16.81
N ASP A 280 -37.01 -7.79 -16.40
CA ASP A 280 -38.17 -8.47 -16.98
C ASP A 280 -39.52 -8.03 -16.37
N GLY A 281 -39.53 -7.08 -15.42
CA GLY A 281 -40.74 -6.56 -14.78
C GLY A 281 -41.27 -7.38 -13.60
N ASN A 282 -40.51 -8.38 -13.14
CA ASN A 282 -40.86 -9.19 -11.97
C ASN A 282 -40.61 -8.42 -10.67
N ALA A 283 -41.53 -8.52 -9.69
CA ALA A 283 -41.38 -7.84 -8.40
C ALA A 283 -40.28 -8.48 -7.54
N ILE A 284 -39.40 -7.64 -6.98
CA ILE A 284 -38.30 -8.03 -6.10
C ILE A 284 -38.70 -7.72 -4.65
N ASP A 285 -38.39 -8.66 -3.75
CA ASP A 285 -38.66 -8.52 -2.32
C ASP A 285 -37.81 -7.41 -1.69
N TRP A 286 -38.48 -6.40 -1.12
CA TRP A 286 -37.87 -5.21 -0.54
C TRP A 286 -36.97 -5.53 0.66
N GLN A 287 -37.18 -6.66 1.34
CA GLN A 287 -36.34 -7.06 2.49
C GLN A 287 -34.91 -7.45 2.07
N LYS A 288 -34.71 -7.78 0.80
CA LYS A 288 -33.40 -8.14 0.24
C LYS A 288 -32.64 -6.93 -0.32
N VAL A 289 -33.26 -5.75 -0.30
CA VAL A 289 -32.71 -4.53 -0.88
C VAL A 289 -32.40 -3.55 0.25
N ASN A 290 -31.14 -3.14 0.40
CA ASN A 290 -30.73 -2.19 1.43
C ASN A 290 -30.95 -0.75 0.94
N PHE A 291 -32.14 -0.20 1.17
CA PHE A 291 -32.52 1.16 0.75
C PHE A 291 -32.88 2.05 1.95
N SER A 292 -32.82 3.37 1.75
CA SER A 292 -33.24 4.37 2.73
C SER A 292 -34.05 5.50 2.08
N TRP A 293 -34.95 6.11 2.85
CA TRP A 293 -35.73 7.27 2.41
C TRP A 293 -35.00 8.57 2.74
N LYS A 294 -34.96 9.51 1.79
CA LYS A 294 -34.46 10.87 2.00
C LYS A 294 -35.49 11.89 1.54
N VAL A 295 -35.89 12.77 2.43
CA VAL A 295 -36.76 13.91 2.13
C VAL A 295 -35.89 15.15 1.98
N ILE A 296 -36.02 15.86 0.86
CA ILE A 296 -35.36 17.15 0.60
C ILE A 296 -36.45 18.20 0.53
N ALA A 297 -36.52 19.03 1.56
CA ALA A 297 -37.46 20.12 1.71
C ALA A 297 -36.78 21.31 2.38
N ASP A 298 -37.19 22.52 2.03
CA ASP A 298 -36.73 23.76 2.67
C ASP A 298 -37.45 24.03 4.01
N PHE A 299 -38.33 23.11 4.42
CA PHE A 299 -39.17 23.19 5.60
C PHE A 299 -39.27 21.82 6.29
N ASN A 300 -39.68 21.84 7.56
CA ASN A 300 -39.77 20.62 8.35
C ASN A 300 -41.02 19.80 7.99
N ILE A 301 -40.84 18.51 7.72
CA ILE A 301 -41.90 17.55 7.38
C ILE A 301 -41.86 16.41 8.40
N ILE A 302 -43.00 16.08 8.98
CA ILE A 302 -43.09 14.95 9.91
C ILE A 302 -43.10 13.67 9.09
N GLN A 303 -42.09 12.82 9.30
CA GLN A 303 -41.94 11.54 8.60
C GLN A 303 -42.02 10.36 9.57
N SER A 304 -42.73 9.30 9.18
CA SER A 304 -42.75 8.02 9.90
C SER A 304 -42.45 6.89 8.93
N ILE A 305 -41.31 6.23 9.09
CA ILE A 305 -40.88 5.12 8.23
C ILE A 305 -41.24 3.80 8.88
N TYR A 306 -41.90 2.91 8.13
CA TYR A 306 -42.23 1.56 8.57
C TYR A 306 -42.20 0.60 7.37
N SER A 307 -41.41 -0.47 7.48
CA SER A 307 -41.21 -1.45 6.42
C SER A 307 -40.77 -0.78 5.10
N ASN A 308 -41.46 -1.04 3.99
CA ASN A 308 -41.23 -0.39 2.69
C ASN A 308 -42.05 0.89 2.46
N LYS A 309 -42.58 1.49 3.52
CA LYS A 309 -43.42 2.68 3.45
C LYS A 309 -42.85 3.84 4.26
N ILE A 310 -43.16 5.04 3.81
CA ILE A 310 -42.95 6.28 4.54
C ILE A 310 -44.24 7.07 4.55
N ASP A 311 -44.69 7.45 5.74
CA ASP A 311 -45.77 8.42 5.87
C ASP A 311 -45.19 9.82 6.01
N LEU A 312 -45.73 10.76 5.25
CA LEU A 312 -45.38 12.17 5.32
C LEU A 312 -46.59 12.99 5.76
N PHE A 313 -46.34 13.97 6.62
CA PHE A 313 -47.35 14.86 7.20
C PHE A 313 -46.82 16.28 7.32
N VAL A 314 -47.65 17.23 6.90
CA VAL A 314 -47.43 18.68 7.01
C VAL A 314 -48.72 19.30 7.53
N ASP A 315 -48.61 20.17 8.53
CA ASP A 315 -49.75 20.85 9.17
C ASP A 315 -49.41 22.32 9.41
N LYS A 316 -49.23 23.04 8.30
CA LYS A 316 -48.96 24.48 8.27
C LYS A 316 -49.57 25.07 7.00
N GLU A 317 -50.56 25.94 7.18
CA GLU A 317 -51.29 26.56 6.06
C GLU A 317 -50.37 27.42 5.17
N ASP A 318 -49.32 28.01 5.73
CA ASP A 318 -48.34 28.82 4.98
C ASP A 318 -47.54 28.03 3.93
N LEU A 319 -47.57 26.70 3.98
CA LEU A 319 -46.86 25.81 3.06
C LEU A 319 -47.73 25.31 1.91
N ILE A 320 -49.02 25.68 1.86
CA ILE A 320 -49.93 25.35 0.76
C ILE A 320 -49.41 25.99 -0.54
N GLY A 321 -49.24 25.18 -1.59
CA GLY A 321 -48.64 25.58 -2.86
C GLY A 321 -47.12 25.35 -2.95
N SER A 322 -46.45 24.99 -1.85
CA SER A 322 -45.04 24.57 -1.87
C SER A 322 -44.89 23.11 -2.29
N SER A 323 -43.70 22.73 -2.75
CA SER A 323 -43.38 21.34 -3.12
C SER A 323 -42.05 20.89 -2.54
N PHE A 324 -41.88 19.58 -2.38
CA PHE A 324 -40.67 18.98 -1.85
C PHE A 324 -40.36 17.63 -2.53
N LEU A 325 -39.11 17.19 -2.43
CA LEU A 325 -38.65 15.98 -3.10
C LEU A 325 -38.51 14.81 -2.11
N LEU A 326 -39.15 13.70 -2.45
CA LEU A 326 -38.94 12.42 -1.77
C LEU A 326 -38.05 11.54 -2.64
N GLN A 327 -36.94 11.07 -2.08
CA GLN A 327 -35.94 10.26 -2.76
C GLN A 327 -35.72 8.93 -2.05
N ILE A 328 -35.38 7.91 -2.83
CA ILE A 328 -34.87 6.64 -2.31
C ILE A 328 -33.40 6.54 -2.62
N ILE A 329 -32.61 6.29 -1.60
CA ILE A 329 -31.18 6.05 -1.71
C ILE A 329 -30.94 4.56 -1.64
N TYR A 330 -30.29 4.03 -2.67
CA TYR A 330 -29.80 2.66 -2.76
C TYR A 330 -28.32 2.73 -3.11
N ASN A 331 -27.46 2.01 -2.39
CA ASN A 331 -25.99 2.05 -2.57
C ASN A 331 -25.42 3.47 -2.68
N ASN A 332 -25.81 4.35 -1.74
CA ASN A 332 -25.41 5.77 -1.69
C ASN A 332 -25.76 6.61 -2.94
N SER A 333 -26.63 6.11 -3.82
CA SER A 333 -27.08 6.77 -5.05
C SER A 333 -28.60 6.95 -5.05
N VAL A 334 -29.10 8.01 -5.70
CA VAL A 334 -30.55 8.24 -5.81
C VAL A 334 -31.16 7.27 -6.83
N ALA A 335 -31.94 6.30 -6.35
CA ALA A 335 -32.56 5.26 -7.17
C ALA A 335 -33.92 5.68 -7.76
N ALA A 336 -34.71 6.44 -7.01
CA ALA A 336 -35.99 6.97 -7.47
C ALA A 336 -36.26 8.31 -6.77
N LYS A 337 -37.00 9.19 -7.43
CA LYS A 337 -37.44 10.47 -6.88
C LYS A 337 -38.87 10.78 -7.30
N ILE A 338 -39.67 11.34 -6.40
CA ILE A 338 -41.00 11.87 -6.67
C ILE A 338 -41.09 13.29 -6.11
N ASN A 339 -41.66 14.21 -6.89
CA ASN A 339 -41.96 15.56 -6.43
C ASN A 339 -43.38 15.57 -5.84
N ILE A 340 -43.53 16.08 -4.62
CA ILE A 340 -44.80 16.12 -3.89
C ILE A 340 -45.18 17.58 -3.66
N ALA A 341 -46.36 17.97 -4.13
CA ALA A 341 -46.92 19.29 -3.91
C ALA A 341 -47.88 19.29 -2.71
N ILE A 342 -47.84 20.34 -1.91
CA ILE A 342 -48.75 20.54 -0.78
C ILE A 342 -49.99 21.29 -1.29
N THR A 343 -51.16 20.72 -1.04
CA THR A 343 -52.45 21.20 -1.53
C THR A 343 -53.42 21.38 -0.36
N GLU A 344 -54.47 22.18 -0.58
CA GLU A 344 -55.51 22.46 0.42
C GLU A 344 -56.28 21.22 0.89
#